data_AF-A0A963HS06-F1
#
_entry.id   AF-A0A963HS06-F1
#
_cell.length_a   1.000
_cell.length_b   1.000
_cell.length_c   1.000
_cell.angle_alpha   90.00
_cell.angle_beta   90.00
_cell.angle_gamma   90.00
#
_symmetry.space_group_name_H-M   'P 1'
#
loop_
_entity.id
_entity.type
_entity.pdbx_description
1 polymer ?
#
loop_
_entity_poly.entity_id
_entity_poly.type
_entity_poly.pdbx_seq_one_letter_code
_entity_poly.pdbx_strand_id
1 'polypeptide(L)' 'MSLVQKIHHVAYRCKDALATARWYEKHLDMKLVLSIAEDAVP' A
#
# COMPACT_ATOMS: atom_id res chain seq x y z
N MET A 1 9.09 -17.36 -23.09
CA MET A 1 8.27 -17.19 -21.86
C MET A 1 8.98 -16.22 -20.95
N SER A 2 8.30 -15.17 -20.46
CA SER A 2 8.89 -14.23 -19.50
C SER A 2 8.92 -14.85 -18.11
N LEU A 3 10.05 -14.74 -17.41
CA LEU A 3 10.23 -15.19 -16.02
C LEU A 3 9.35 -14.41 -15.02
N VAL A 4 9.01 -13.16 -15.34
CA VAL A 4 8.16 -12.29 -14.50
C VAL A 4 7.02 -11.72 -15.32
N GLN A 5 5.80 -11.80 -14.78
CA GLN A 5 4.58 -11.39 -15.48
C GLN A 5 4.14 -9.98 -15.10
N LYS A 6 4.26 -9.61 -13.81
CA LYS A 6 3.88 -8.31 -13.25
C LYS A 6 4.28 -8.22 -11.77
N ILE A 7 4.24 -7.00 -11.23
CA ILE A 7 4.33 -6.74 -9.79
C ILE A 7 2.94 -6.94 -9.17
N HIS A 8 2.85 -7.75 -8.12
CA HIS A 8 1.57 -8.06 -7.46
C HIS A 8 1.21 -7.06 -6.35
N HIS A 9 2.18 -6.68 -5.52
CA HIS A 9 2.04 -5.65 -4.48
C HIS A 9 3.43 -5.14 -4.09
N VAL A 10 3.45 -4.03 -3.36
CA VAL A 10 4.66 -3.46 -2.74
C VAL A 10 4.36 -3.20 -1.28
N ALA A 11 5.29 -3.55 -0.40
CA ALA A 11 5.24 -3.21 1.02
C ALA A 11 6.34 -2.17 1.32
N TYR A 12 6.00 -1.15 2.08
CA TYR A 12 6.91 -0.10 2.52
C TYR A 12 6.44 0.46 3.86
N ARG A 13 7.34 1.13 4.59
CA ARG A 13 7.01 1.77 5.86
C ARG A 13 6.42 3.15 5.62
N CYS A 14 5.34 3.46 6.31
CA CYS A 14 4.78 4.81 6.37
C CYS A 14 4.77 5.29 7.82
N LYS A 15 4.69 6.61 8.02
CA LYS A 15 4.60 7.19 9.38
C LYS A 15 3.18 7.08 9.95
N ASP A 16 2.18 7.23 9.10
CA ASP A 16 0.76 7.14 9.44
C ASP A 16 0.01 6.48 8.26
N ALA A 17 -0.59 5.32 8.51
CA ALA A 17 -1.26 4.53 7.49
C ALA A 17 -2.53 5.21 6.97
N LEU A 18 -3.29 5.90 7.83
CA LEU A 18 -4.54 6.56 7.47
C LEU A 18 -4.27 7.82 6.63
N ALA A 19 -3.28 8.63 7.02
CA ALA A 19 -2.87 9.80 6.26
C ALA A 19 -2.38 9.40 4.86
N THR A 20 -1.62 8.31 4.78
CA THR A 20 -1.12 7.77 3.50
C THR A 20 -2.26 7.26 2.61
N ALA A 21 -3.20 6.49 3.18
CA ALA A 21 -4.37 6.00 2.44
C ALA A 21 -5.23 7.15 1.89
N ARG A 22 -5.52 8.17 2.70
CA ARG A 22 -6.28 9.36 2.27
C ARG A 22 -5.55 10.15 1.18
N TRP A 23 -4.22 10.21 1.26
CA TRP A 23 -3.43 10.87 0.23
C TRP A 23 -3.56 10.14 -1.12
N TYR A 24 -3.50 8.80 -1.12
CA TYR A 24 -3.69 7.99 -2.32
C TYR A 24 -5.09 8.10 -2.91
N GLU A 25 -6.13 8.07 -2.08
CA GLU A 25 -7.50 8.26 -2.55
C GLU A 25 -7.66 9.64 -3.20
N LYS A 26 -7.15 10.71 -2.56
CA LYS A 26 -7.29 12.08 -3.04
C LYS A 26 -6.50 12.39 -4.32
N HIS A 27 -5.27 11.88 -4.45
CA HIS A 27 -4.36 12.30 -5.52
C HIS A 27 -4.20 11.26 -6.63
N LEU A 28 -4.46 9.99 -6.34
CA LEU A 28 -4.26 8.88 -7.28
C LEU A 28 -5.56 8.12 -7.60
N ASP A 29 -6.69 8.51 -7.02
CA ASP A 29 -7.98 7.79 -7.13
C ASP A 29 -7.86 6.30 -6.71
N MET A 30 -6.94 6.03 -5.79
CA MET A 30 -6.67 4.67 -5.30
C MET A 30 -7.50 4.40 -4.05
N LYS A 31 -8.54 3.58 -4.21
CA LYS A 31 -9.39 3.16 -3.09
C LYS A 31 -8.64 2.25 -2.13
N LEU A 32 -8.78 2.54 -0.84
CA LEU A 32 -8.23 1.70 0.21
C LEU A 32 -8.91 0.32 0.20
N VAL A 33 -8.11 -0.73 0.05
CA VAL A 33 -8.58 -2.11 0.21
C VAL A 33 -8.39 -2.59 1.65
N LEU A 34 -7.17 -2.44 2.18
CA LEU A 34 -6.82 -2.82 3.56
C LEU A 34 -5.59 -2.01 4.02
N SER A 35 -5.60 -1.57 5.28
CA SER A 35 -4.42 -1.05 5.98
C SER A 35 -4.28 -1.74 7.34
N ILE A 36 -3.07 -2.20 7.66
CA ILE A 36 -2.72 -2.78 8.96
C ILE A 36 -1.70 -1.85 9.61
N ALA A 37 -1.95 -1.43 10.84
CA ALA A 37 -1.07 -0.59 11.64
C ALA A 37 -0.81 -1.30 12.96
N GLU A 38 0.24 -2.10 13.00
CA GLU A 38 0.69 -2.86 14.17
C GLU A 38 2.14 -2.49 14.50
N ASP A 39 2.50 -2.52 15.78
CA ASP A 39 3.86 -2.20 16.25
C ASP A 39 4.93 -3.18 15.73
N ALA A 40 4.51 -4.41 15.42
CA ALA A 40 5.32 -5.45 14.82
C ALA A 40 4.58 -6.08 13.64
N VAL A 41 5.22 -6.09 12.47
CA VAL A 41 4.78 -6.81 11.27
C VAL A 41 5.79 -7.94 10.98
N PRO A 42 5.38 -9.06 10.34
CA PRO A 42 6.26 -10.18 10.01
C PRO A 42 7.50 -9.80 9.19
#